data_AF-A0A9W7SNG6-F1
#
_entry.id   AF-A0A9W7SNG6-F1
#
_cell.length_a   1.000
_cell.length_b   1.000
_cell.length_c   1.000
_cell.angle_alpha   90.00
_cell.angle_beta   90.00
_cell.angle_gamma   90.00
#
_symmetry.space_group_name_H-M   'P 1'
#
loop_
_entity.id
_entity.type
_entity.pdbx_description
1 polymer ?
#
loop_
_entity_poly.entity_id
_entity_poly.type
_entity_poly.pdbx_seq_one_letter_code
_entity_poly.pdbx_strand_id
1 'polypeptide(L)'
;MNARRADMAATVRNLWVERALDGILMPAYQGTAAPHDRYGSPMYTVLANLLEYPALTIPYLHADATLDADYRRDDVVYTPSCAFAPFPDQIPAKRERKVTDTLLSADVPEQCEGMPTGFQLLGRPHKDEELVAMAPVVLEALGVSGW
;
A
#
# COMPACT_ATOMS: atom_id res chain seq x y z
N MET A 1 -15.45 19.23 -8.67
CA MET A 1 -14.43 18.27 -8.18
C MET A 1 -14.05 18.53 -6.73
N ASN A 2 -13.72 19.78 -6.38
CA ASN A 2 -13.22 20.13 -5.03
C ASN A 2 -14.25 19.94 -3.89
N ALA A 3 -15.54 20.19 -4.14
CA ALA A 3 -16.59 19.96 -3.13
C ALA A 3 -16.65 18.50 -2.68
N ARG A 4 -16.67 17.55 -3.63
CA ARG A 4 -16.68 16.11 -3.31
C ARG A 4 -15.42 15.66 -2.56
N ARG A 5 -14.25 16.25 -2.88
CA ARG A 5 -13.02 15.97 -2.14
C ARG A 5 -13.13 16.47 -0.70
N ALA A 6 -13.65 17.68 -0.50
CA ALA A 6 -13.87 18.25 0.83
C ALA A 6 -14.85 17.41 1.65
N ASP A 7 -15.95 16.93 1.06
CA ASP A 7 -16.92 16.06 1.73
C ASP A 7 -16.27 14.74 2.21
N MET A 8 -15.41 14.17 1.37
CA MET A 8 -14.69 12.93 1.68
C MET A 8 -13.65 13.14 2.78
N ALA A 9 -12.88 14.24 2.72
CA ALA A 9 -11.94 14.62 3.76
C ALA A 9 -12.65 14.92 5.09
N ALA A 10 -13.83 15.55 5.06
CA ALA A 10 -14.65 15.79 6.25
C ALA A 10 -15.15 14.48 6.87
N THR A 11 -15.56 13.51 6.04
CA THR A 11 -15.99 12.19 6.49
C THR A 11 -14.85 11.46 7.23
N VAL A 12 -13.66 11.43 6.63
CA VAL A 12 -12.48 10.80 7.26
C VAL A 12 -12.07 11.53 8.54
N ARG A 13 -12.11 12.87 8.54
CA ARG A 13 -11.83 13.68 9.72
C ARG A 13 -12.80 13.39 10.86
N ASN A 14 -14.09 13.26 10.56
CA ASN A 14 -15.10 12.94 11.58
C ASN A 14 -14.84 11.56 12.18
N LEU A 15 -14.53 10.57 11.34
CA LEU A 15 -14.19 9.22 11.78
C LEU A 15 -13.00 9.22 12.74
N TRP A 16 -11.97 10.03 12.49
CA TRP A 16 -10.85 10.18 13.40
C TRP A 16 -11.20 10.78 14.75
N VAL A 17 -12.05 11.80 14.78
CA VAL A 17 -12.51 12.42 16.03
C VAL A 17 -13.39 11.45 16.81
N GLU A 18 -14.34 10.79 16.13
CA GLU A 18 -15.26 9.83 16.74
C GLU A 18 -14.55 8.61 17.32
N ARG A 19 -13.48 8.15 16.66
CA ARG A 19 -12.70 6.98 17.08
C ARG A 19 -11.48 7.33 17.93
N ALA A 20 -11.25 8.62 18.20
CA ALA A 20 -10.07 9.12 18.93
C ALA A 20 -8.77 8.53 18.38
N LEU A 21 -8.57 8.63 17.05
CA LEU A 21 -7.39 8.10 16.36
C LEU A 21 -6.28 9.15 16.31
N ASP A 22 -5.07 8.74 16.70
CA ASP A 22 -3.86 9.55 16.57
C ASP A 22 -3.22 9.44 15.17
N GLY A 23 -3.39 8.29 14.52
CA GLY A 23 -2.94 8.03 13.16
C GLY A 23 -3.48 6.71 12.60
N ILE A 24 -3.21 6.44 11.33
CA ILE A 24 -3.57 5.18 10.66
C ILE A 24 -2.29 4.45 10.25
N LEU A 25 -2.18 3.18 10.65
CA LEU A 25 -1.21 2.23 10.11
C LEU A 25 -1.82 1.47 8.93
N MET A 26 -1.19 1.53 7.77
CA MET A 26 -1.66 0.89 6.55
C MET A 26 -0.49 0.34 5.71
N PRO A 27 -0.71 -0.63 4.81
CA PRO A 27 0.35 -1.06 3.89
C PRO A 27 0.73 0.08 2.93
N ALA A 28 2.02 0.20 2.61
CA ALA A 28 2.50 1.14 1.59
C ALA A 28 2.22 0.60 0.17
N TYR A 29 2.35 -0.72 0.00
CA TYR A 29 2.02 -1.44 -1.21
C TYR A 29 1.66 -2.90 -0.84
N GLN A 30 0.97 -3.60 -1.73
CA GLN A 30 0.54 -4.98 -1.49
C GLN A 30 1.69 -6.01 -1.58
N GLY A 31 2.85 -5.62 -2.10
CA GLY A 31 3.99 -6.51 -2.31
C GLY A 31 5.31 -5.73 -2.32
N THR A 32 6.33 -6.30 -2.95
CA THR A 32 7.65 -5.70 -3.10
C THR A 32 7.72 -4.78 -4.32
N ALA A 33 8.92 -4.25 -4.61
CA ALA A 33 9.15 -3.41 -5.77
C ALA A 33 8.78 -4.17 -7.07
N ALA A 34 7.92 -3.55 -7.88
CA ALA A 34 7.54 -4.13 -9.17
C ALA A 34 8.76 -4.22 -10.11
N PRO A 35 8.84 -5.25 -10.96
CA PRO A 35 9.89 -5.33 -11.96
C PRO A 35 9.90 -4.12 -12.89
N HIS A 36 11.06 -3.82 -13.49
CA HIS A 36 11.18 -2.72 -14.44
C HIS A 36 10.13 -2.81 -15.56
N ASP A 37 9.62 -1.63 -15.97
CA ASP A 37 8.55 -1.47 -16.96
C ASP A 37 7.23 -2.20 -16.62
N ARG A 38 7.05 -2.59 -15.35
CA ARG A 38 5.79 -3.05 -14.76
C ARG A 38 5.44 -2.11 -13.61
N TYR A 39 4.32 -1.40 -13.72
CA TYR A 39 3.80 -0.57 -12.64
C TYR A 39 2.35 -0.94 -12.34
N GLY A 40 2.02 -0.93 -11.06
CA GLY A 40 0.67 -1.17 -10.56
C GLY A 40 -0.10 0.12 -10.28
N SER A 41 -1.35 -0.02 -9.87
CA SER A 41 -2.15 1.11 -9.40
C SER A 41 -1.72 1.53 -7.98
N PRO A 42 -1.35 2.80 -7.74
CA PRO A 42 -0.88 3.28 -6.43
C PRO A 42 -2.04 3.59 -5.46
N MET A 43 -2.97 2.65 -5.28
CA MET A 43 -4.21 2.88 -4.52
C MET A 43 -3.96 3.30 -3.06
N TYR A 44 -2.95 2.68 -2.42
CA TYR A 44 -2.61 2.93 -1.02
C TYR A 44 -2.04 4.33 -0.78
N THR A 45 -1.22 4.84 -1.69
CA THR A 45 -0.55 6.14 -1.56
C THR A 45 -1.41 7.29 -2.10
N VAL A 46 -2.25 7.04 -3.11
CA VAL A 46 -3.20 8.05 -3.63
C VAL A 46 -4.19 8.52 -2.57
N LEU A 47 -4.55 7.66 -1.60
CA LEU A 47 -5.43 8.05 -0.50
C LEU A 47 -4.89 9.26 0.28
N ALA A 48 -3.60 9.27 0.61
CA ALA A 48 -2.96 10.38 1.31
C ALA A 48 -3.01 11.67 0.49
N ASN A 49 -2.74 11.58 -0.82
CA ASN A 49 -2.82 12.70 -1.75
C ASN A 49 -4.25 13.26 -1.89
N LEU A 50 -5.24 12.38 -1.91
CA LEU A 50 -6.65 12.75 -2.05
C LEU A 50 -7.17 13.48 -0.81
N LEU A 51 -6.71 13.08 0.38
CA LEU A 51 -7.10 13.67 1.65
C LEU A 51 -6.25 14.89 2.05
N GLU A 52 -5.08 15.08 1.42
CA GLU A 52 -4.04 16.04 1.83
C GLU A 52 -3.54 15.79 3.25
N TYR A 53 -3.37 14.52 3.61
CA TYR A 53 -2.89 14.12 4.93
C TYR A 53 -1.41 13.77 4.83
N PRO A 54 -0.60 14.13 5.85
CA PRO A 54 0.81 13.74 5.86
C PRO A 54 0.91 12.22 5.98
N ALA A 55 1.84 11.65 5.20
CA ALA A 55 2.09 10.22 5.17
C ALA A 55 3.60 9.95 5.29
N LEU A 56 3.96 8.91 6.05
CA LEU A 56 5.32 8.47 6.28
C LEU A 56 5.42 6.97 5.95
N THR A 57 6.23 6.62 4.95
CA THR A 57 6.51 5.22 4.60
C THR A 57 7.80 4.77 5.26
N ILE A 58 7.73 3.68 6.02
CA ILE A 58 8.86 3.13 6.76
C ILE A 58 9.16 1.72 6.24
N PRO A 59 10.40 1.45 5.77
CA PRO A 59 10.83 0.10 5.45
C PRO A 59 10.77 -0.79 6.69
N TYR A 60 10.14 -1.96 6.56
CA TYR A 60 9.98 -2.91 7.64
C TYR A 60 9.99 -4.33 7.07
N LEU A 61 10.98 -5.11 7.52
CA LEU A 61 11.26 -6.47 7.04
C LEU A 61 11.68 -6.54 5.56
N HIS A 62 12.03 -7.74 5.15
CA HIS A 62 12.26 -8.13 3.77
C HIS A 62 11.35 -9.32 3.47
N ALA A 63 10.99 -9.50 2.21
CA ALA A 63 10.22 -10.68 1.80
C ALA A 63 11.03 -11.97 2.02
N ASP A 64 10.36 -13.00 2.51
CA ASP A 64 10.94 -14.30 2.87
C ASP A 64 9.98 -15.42 2.41
N ALA A 65 10.40 -16.16 1.41
CA ALA A 65 9.64 -17.24 0.81
C ALA A 65 9.32 -18.39 1.79
N THR A 66 10.13 -18.55 2.84
CA THR A 66 9.90 -19.56 3.89
C THR A 66 8.69 -19.19 4.74
N LEU A 67 8.56 -17.91 5.10
CA LEU A 67 7.42 -17.39 5.86
C LEU A 67 6.15 -17.33 4.99
N ASP A 68 6.31 -17.04 3.70
CA ASP A 68 5.19 -16.96 2.76
C ASP A 68 4.61 -18.34 2.41
N ALA A 69 5.36 -19.43 2.59
CA ALA A 69 4.95 -20.79 2.26
C ALA A 69 3.66 -21.22 2.98
N ASP A 70 3.47 -20.81 4.23
CA ASP A 70 2.28 -21.13 5.04
C ASP A 70 1.01 -20.40 4.57
N TYR A 71 1.19 -19.27 3.89
CA TYR A 71 0.08 -18.43 3.39
C TYR A 71 -0.27 -18.72 1.93
N ARG A 72 0.56 -19.50 1.25
CA ARG A 72 0.39 -19.87 -0.15
C ARG A 72 -0.79 -20.83 -0.32
N ARG A 73 -1.71 -20.47 -1.22
CA ARG A 73 -2.86 -21.29 -1.59
C ARG A 73 -2.76 -21.67 -3.07
N ASP A 74 -2.41 -22.92 -3.34
CA ASP A 74 -2.27 -23.44 -4.71
C ASP A 74 -3.61 -23.57 -5.44
N ASP A 75 -4.71 -23.63 -4.69
CA ASP A 75 -6.07 -23.82 -5.18
C ASP A 75 -6.78 -22.50 -5.53
N VAL A 76 -6.21 -21.35 -5.15
CA VAL A 76 -6.83 -20.03 -5.33
C VAL A 76 -5.92 -19.13 -6.17
N VAL A 77 -6.44 -18.69 -7.31
CA VAL A 77 -5.82 -17.59 -8.06
C VAL A 77 -6.11 -16.29 -7.33
N TYR A 78 -5.11 -15.75 -6.64
CA TYR A 78 -5.21 -14.39 -6.09
C TYR A 78 -5.46 -13.42 -7.23
N THR A 79 -6.38 -12.48 -7.08
CA THR A 79 -6.58 -11.38 -8.03
C THR A 79 -6.89 -10.16 -7.19
N PRO A 80 -5.91 -9.28 -6.93
CA PRO A 80 -6.17 -8.12 -6.09
C PRO A 80 -7.18 -7.23 -6.81
N SER A 81 -8.13 -6.67 -6.06
CA SER A 81 -9.15 -5.76 -6.61
C SER A 81 -8.54 -4.51 -7.25
N CYS A 82 -7.28 -4.18 -6.91
CA CYS A 82 -6.50 -3.11 -7.52
C CYS A 82 -5.74 -3.52 -8.79
N ALA A 83 -5.80 -4.79 -9.22
CA ALA A 83 -5.45 -5.19 -10.59
C ALA A 83 -6.55 -4.71 -11.55
N PHE A 84 -6.71 -3.39 -11.62
CA PHE A 84 -7.47 -2.78 -12.69
C PHE A 84 -6.68 -3.05 -13.96
N ALA A 85 -7.11 -4.06 -14.73
CA ALA A 85 -6.78 -4.12 -16.14
C ALA A 85 -7.12 -2.74 -16.71
N PRO A 86 -6.19 -2.06 -17.39
CA PRO A 86 -6.50 -0.76 -17.96
C PRO A 86 -7.68 -0.97 -18.89
N PHE A 87 -8.78 -0.25 -18.67
CA PHE A 87 -9.85 0.03 -19.63
C PHE A 87 -9.99 -1.03 -20.75
N PRO A 88 -10.92 -2.01 -20.63
CA PRO A 88 -11.05 -3.10 -21.61
C PRO A 88 -11.37 -2.61 -23.03
N ASP A 89 -11.72 -1.34 -23.21
CA ASP A 89 -11.98 -0.67 -24.48
C ASP A 89 -10.75 0.02 -25.10
N GLN A 90 -9.63 0.16 -24.37
CA GLN A 90 -8.41 0.85 -24.85
C GLN A 90 -7.20 -0.07 -25.06
N ILE A 91 -7.34 -1.37 -24.83
CA ILE A 91 -6.29 -2.34 -25.18
C ILE A 91 -6.57 -2.87 -26.60
N PRO A 92 -5.68 -2.67 -27.58
CA PRO A 92 -5.81 -3.38 -28.85
C PRO A 92 -5.70 -4.89 -28.58
N ALA A 93 -6.72 -5.65 -28.99
CA ALA A 93 -6.96 -7.08 -28.77
C ALA A 93 -5.79 -8.06 -29.06
N LYS A 94 -4.65 -7.57 -29.53
CA LYS A 94 -3.42 -8.35 -29.78
C LYS A 94 -2.39 -8.30 -28.64
N ARG A 95 -2.59 -7.47 -27.61
CA ARG A 95 -1.70 -7.37 -26.43
C ARG A 95 -2.31 -7.93 -25.15
N GLU A 96 -3.43 -8.64 -25.29
CA GLU A 96 -4.24 -9.23 -24.22
C GLU A 96 -3.76 -10.64 -23.88
N ARG A 97 -2.92 -10.76 -22.86
CA ARG A 97 -2.85 -11.91 -21.91
C ARG A 97 -1.63 -11.89 -21.02
N LYS A 98 -0.61 -11.07 -21.32
CA LYS A 98 0.53 -10.95 -20.41
C LYS A 98 0.24 -9.97 -19.28
N VAL A 99 -0.37 -8.80 -19.53
CA VAL A 99 -0.39 -7.68 -18.57
C VAL A 99 -1.15 -7.98 -17.27
N THR A 100 -2.29 -8.66 -17.33
CA THR A 100 -3.05 -9.03 -16.11
C THR A 100 -2.37 -10.12 -15.30
N ASP A 101 -1.67 -11.02 -15.97
CA ASP A 101 -0.85 -12.06 -15.34
C ASP A 101 0.50 -11.50 -14.86
N THR A 102 0.87 -10.27 -15.23
CA THR A 102 2.23 -9.71 -15.11
C THR A 102 2.47 -8.93 -13.82
N LEU A 103 1.43 -8.32 -13.25
CA LEU A 103 1.51 -7.75 -11.89
C LEU A 103 1.25 -8.82 -10.81
N LEU A 104 0.55 -9.89 -11.18
CA LEU A 104 0.27 -11.06 -10.33
C LEU A 104 1.40 -12.09 -10.37
N SER A 105 2.07 -12.27 -11.51
CA SER A 105 3.33 -13.04 -11.61
C SER A 105 4.56 -12.28 -11.12
N ALA A 106 4.41 -11.06 -10.62
CA ALA A 106 5.49 -10.36 -9.94
C ALA A 106 5.75 -10.95 -8.55
N ASP A 107 4.74 -11.58 -7.93
CA ASP A 107 4.87 -12.28 -6.65
C ASP A 107 5.22 -13.76 -6.86
N VAL A 108 6.13 -14.07 -7.78
CA VAL A 108 6.84 -15.35 -7.66
C VAL A 108 7.75 -15.18 -6.44
N PRO A 109 7.60 -15.95 -5.36
CA PRO A 109 8.35 -15.72 -4.12
C PRO A 109 9.86 -15.62 -4.35
N GLU A 110 10.37 -16.41 -5.31
CA GLU A 110 11.78 -16.40 -5.74
C GLU A 110 12.27 -15.05 -6.28
N GLN A 111 11.39 -14.24 -6.86
CA GLN A 111 11.72 -12.91 -7.40
C GLN A 111 11.67 -11.83 -6.32
N CYS A 112 10.85 -12.02 -5.29
CA CYS A 112 10.66 -11.07 -4.21
C CYS A 112 11.64 -11.30 -3.04
N GLU A 113 12.22 -12.49 -2.93
CA GLU A 113 13.11 -12.90 -1.85
C GLU A 113 14.16 -11.83 -1.51
N GLY A 114 14.20 -11.42 -0.24
CA GLY A 114 15.14 -10.44 0.28
C GLY A 114 14.89 -9.00 -0.17
N MET A 115 13.81 -8.69 -0.89
CA MET A 115 13.44 -7.31 -1.22
C MET A 115 12.81 -6.61 -0.01
N PRO A 116 13.08 -5.31 0.20
CA PRO A 116 12.52 -4.57 1.31
C PRO A 116 11.00 -4.43 1.16
N THR A 117 10.29 -4.64 2.25
CA THR A 117 8.85 -4.34 2.38
C THR A 117 8.67 -3.14 3.30
N GLY A 118 7.45 -2.62 3.41
CA GLY A 118 7.20 -1.44 4.23
C GLY A 118 5.74 -1.14 4.46
N PHE A 119 5.48 -0.38 5.51
CA PHE A 119 4.17 0.13 5.85
C PHE A 119 4.17 1.67 5.78
N GLN A 120 2.98 2.23 5.73
CA GLN A 120 2.72 3.66 5.70
C GLN A 120 1.94 4.07 6.95
N LEU A 121 2.39 5.13 7.60
CA LEU A 121 1.68 5.84 8.65
C LEU A 121 1.02 7.07 8.05
N LEU A 122 -0.27 7.25 8.29
CA LEU A 122 -1.01 8.45 7.92
C LEU A 122 -1.30 9.28 9.17
N GLY A 123 -0.87 10.53 9.17
CA GLY A 123 -1.03 11.47 10.26
C GLY A 123 -2.06 12.55 9.97
N ARG A 124 -2.39 13.35 10.99
CA ARG A 124 -3.45 14.35 10.89
C ARG A 124 -3.11 15.50 9.95
N PRO A 125 -4.10 16.13 9.28
CA PRO A 125 -3.82 17.27 8.41
C PRO A 125 -3.09 18.36 9.21
N HIS A 126 -1.94 18.80 8.68
CA HIS A 126 -1.04 19.79 9.28
C HIS A 126 -0.38 19.36 10.60
N LYS A 127 -0.22 18.06 10.84
CA LYS A 127 0.39 17.49 12.04
C LYS A 127 1.57 16.58 11.70
N ASP A 128 2.43 17.04 10.80
CA ASP A 128 3.60 16.33 10.31
C ASP A 128 4.57 15.98 11.47
N GLU A 129 4.73 16.86 12.45
CA GLU A 129 5.58 16.63 13.63
C GLU A 129 5.02 15.54 14.55
N GLU A 130 3.68 15.49 14.72
CA GLU A 130 3.03 14.43 15.50
C GLU A 130 3.18 13.07 14.81
N LEU A 131 3.09 13.04 13.47
CA LEU A 131 3.32 11.84 12.68
C LEU A 131 4.75 11.31 12.83
N VAL A 132 5.75 12.20 12.77
CA VAL A 132 7.16 11.83 12.97
C VAL A 132 7.40 11.35 14.41
N ALA A 133 6.75 11.97 15.40
CA ALA A 133 6.84 11.55 16.79
C ALA A 133 6.15 10.19 17.06
N MET A 134 5.15 9.82 16.27
CA MET A 134 4.48 8.52 16.36
C MET A 134 5.33 7.37 15.78
N ALA A 135 6.16 7.64 14.77
CA ALA A 135 7.01 6.64 14.13
C ALA A 135 7.87 5.80 15.11
N PRO A 136 8.63 6.37 16.06
CA PRO A 136 9.43 5.58 17.00
C PRO A 136 8.57 4.70 17.91
N VAL A 137 7.37 5.16 18.31
CA VAL A 137 6.45 4.38 19.15
C VAL A 137 5.96 3.15 18.38
N VAL A 138 5.63 3.31 17.10
CA VAL A 138 5.22 2.20 16.24
C VAL A 138 6.38 1.23 16.01
N LEU A 139 7.59 1.73 15.76
CA LEU A 139 8.76 0.90 15.55
C LEU A 139 9.18 0.13 16.80
N GLU A 140 9.09 0.74 17.98
CA GLU A 140 9.29 0.07 19.26
C GLU A 140 8.26 -1.06 19.47
N ALA A 141 6.99 -0.79 19.16
CA ALA A 141 5.93 -1.81 19.23
C ALA A 141 6.15 -2.97 18.25
N LEU A 142 6.80 -2.72 17.12
CA LEU A 142 7.21 -3.74 16.15
C LEU A 142 8.54 -4.42 16.51
N GLY A 143 9.17 -4.04 17.62
CA GLY A 143 10.45 -4.60 18.06
C GLY A 143 11.67 -4.14 17.25
N VAL A 144 11.53 -3.07 16.46
CA VAL A 144 12.62 -2.47 15.68
C VAL A 144 13.34 -1.44 16.54
N SER A 145 14.50 -1.81 17.08
CA SER A 145 15.36 -0.90 17.84
C SER A 145 16.31 -0.14 16.91
N GLY A 146 16.32 1.20 16.98
CA GLY A 146 17.39 2.03 16.38
C GLY A 146 16.99 2.92 15.20
N TRP A 147 15.88 3.64 15.34
CA TRP A 147 15.48 4.72 14.43
C TRP A 147 15.89 6.09 14.99
#